data_AF-A0A1I5TE35-F1
#
_entry.id   AF-A0A1I5TE35-F1
#
_cell.length_a   1.000
_cell.length_b   1.000
_cell.length_c   1.000
_cell.angle_alpha   90.00
_cell.angle_beta   90.00
_cell.angle_gamma   90.00
#
_symmetry.space_group_name_H-M   'P 1'
#
loop_
_entity.id
_entity.type
_entity.pdbx_description
1 polymer ?
#
loop_
_entity_poly.entity_id
_entity_poly.type
_entity_poly.pdbx_seq_one_letter_code
_entity_poly.pdbx_strand_id
1 'polypeptide(L)'
;MKKKVIQPDDYFSNGVFEIARYGKMVAMANHMDEEQHEMFMERVADSYDETVNDIQNIIYEIRLLVSKCDPLKLLKYSYGQFFQSLLGITSEAQLKEENVIQGREVEYIQSILASTEVEKTNNQEDQSELFFSISEKISEIYKKINSEFFISYTAKERLNNPEITPEVEMFVIESIFSTLYRGERYPVFEIEHLQDLLLPHDDIFLKLYNIKSEDFIKGLYNIQKVLSSGMFSAFKDLESLISDFDVFAKNKKETQIFGSFARLIDEDEELNKKRESFINNFVGFGLHDLSTLTDWPENLLRDLSWGIGEETDFFAKNKYPGWPIIEMPVFKRPFIEIDNGYYCFDYYNLFDNIYWTGYTKLDYFVKVG
;
A
#
# COMPACT_ATOMS: atom_id res chain seq x y z
N MET A 1 -38.69 34.71 -13.41
CA MET A 1 -38.94 33.26 -13.25
C MET A 1 -38.95 32.95 -11.76
N LYS A 2 -40.04 32.39 -11.21
CA LYS A 2 -40.06 31.95 -9.80
C LYS A 2 -39.16 30.71 -9.68
N LYS A 3 -38.10 30.77 -8.87
CA LYS A 3 -37.27 29.61 -8.53
C LYS A 3 -38.18 28.54 -7.92
N LYS A 4 -38.22 27.35 -8.52
CA LYS A 4 -38.99 26.21 -8.01
C LYS A 4 -38.26 25.72 -6.75
N VAL A 5 -38.91 25.83 -5.59
CA VAL A 5 -38.36 25.33 -4.33
C VAL A 5 -38.42 23.80 -4.40
N ILE A 6 -37.25 23.17 -4.44
CA ILE A 6 -37.13 21.71 -4.40
C ILE A 6 -37.06 21.31 -2.93
N GLN A 7 -37.95 20.40 -2.50
CA GLN A 7 -37.92 19.83 -1.16
C GLN A 7 -36.78 18.82 -1.06
N PRO A 8 -36.07 18.73 0.07
CA PRO A 8 -35.03 17.72 0.26
C PRO A 8 -35.65 16.33 0.36
N ASP A 9 -34.88 15.33 -0.06
CA ASP A 9 -35.22 13.92 0.09
C ASP A 9 -35.12 13.50 1.57
N ASP A 10 -34.06 13.95 2.26
CA ASP A 10 -33.84 13.76 3.69
C ASP A 10 -33.43 15.09 4.32
N TYR A 11 -33.91 15.35 5.55
CA TYR A 11 -33.64 16.59 6.27
C TYR A 11 -33.39 16.33 7.75
N PHE A 12 -32.32 16.91 8.28
CA PHE A 12 -31.99 16.90 9.69
C PHE A 12 -31.60 18.30 10.14
N SER A 13 -32.08 18.72 11.30
CA SER A 13 -31.60 19.92 11.98
C SER A 13 -31.63 19.71 13.49
N ASN A 14 -30.56 20.11 14.18
CA ASN A 14 -30.50 20.15 15.63
C ASN A 14 -30.39 21.60 16.17
N GLY A 15 -30.70 22.59 15.34
CA GLY A 15 -30.58 24.02 15.66
C GLY A 15 -29.19 24.60 15.47
N VAL A 16 -28.14 23.78 15.50
CA VAL A 16 -26.74 24.19 15.32
C VAL A 16 -26.23 23.79 13.93
N PHE A 17 -26.56 22.57 13.51
CA PHE A 17 -26.29 22.05 12.18
C PHE A 17 -27.59 21.74 11.47
N GLU A 18 -27.60 22.01 10.17
CA GLU A 18 -28.68 21.66 9.26
C GLU A 18 -28.09 20.86 8.09
N ILE A 19 -28.67 19.69 7.81
CA ILE A 19 -28.23 18.78 6.75
C ILE A 19 -29.43 18.44 5.89
N ALA A 20 -29.29 18.58 4.57
CA ALA A 20 -30.33 18.29 3.59
C ALA A 20 -29.76 17.49 2.40
N ARG A 21 -30.43 16.39 2.01
CA ARG A 21 -30.05 15.59 0.84
C ARG A 21 -30.96 15.86 -0.35
N TYR A 22 -30.37 16.04 -1.52
CA TYR A 22 -31.05 16.20 -2.82
C TYR A 22 -30.45 15.23 -3.83
N GLY A 23 -31.05 14.04 -3.98
CA GLY A 23 -30.49 12.95 -4.77
C GLY A 23 -29.10 12.56 -4.27
N LYS A 24 -28.07 12.83 -5.07
CA LYS A 24 -26.64 12.58 -4.75
C LYS A 24 -25.95 13.76 -4.03
N MET A 25 -26.61 14.90 -3.90
CA MET A 25 -26.03 16.07 -3.25
C MET A 25 -26.42 16.12 -1.77
N VAL A 26 -25.46 16.41 -0.90
CA VAL A 26 -25.70 16.73 0.50
C VAL A 26 -25.31 18.18 0.72
N ALA A 27 -26.21 18.98 1.28
CA ALA A 27 -25.97 20.35 1.70
C ALA A 27 -25.92 20.39 3.22
N MET A 28 -24.94 21.11 3.77
CA MET A 28 -24.77 21.31 5.21
C MET A 28 -24.63 22.80 5.50
N ALA A 29 -25.29 23.27 6.56
CA ALA A 29 -25.16 24.62 7.08
C ALA A 29 -24.80 24.60 8.57
N ASN A 30 -23.90 25.48 8.96
CA ASN A 30 -23.53 25.73 10.35
C ASN A 30 -24.19 27.04 10.80
N HIS A 31 -24.96 26.97 11.90
CA HIS A 31 -25.68 28.07 12.51
C HIS A 31 -25.14 28.43 13.91
N MET A 32 -23.93 27.94 14.27
CA MET A 32 -23.25 28.34 15.51
C MET A 32 -23.05 29.85 15.54
N ASP A 33 -23.35 30.45 16.69
CA ASP A 33 -22.84 31.79 17.00
C ASP A 33 -21.34 31.74 17.37
N GLU A 34 -20.73 32.91 17.55
CA GLU A 34 -19.29 33.03 17.80
C GLU A 34 -18.87 32.32 19.10
N GLU A 35 -19.66 32.45 20.17
CA GLU A 35 -19.41 31.80 21.47
C GLU A 35 -19.54 30.26 21.36
N GLN A 36 -20.59 29.77 20.68
CA GLN A 36 -20.78 28.34 20.42
C GLN A 36 -19.65 27.76 19.57
N HIS A 37 -19.18 28.50 18.58
CA HIS A 37 -18.07 28.11 17.73
C HIS A 37 -16.77 28.04 18.54
N GLU A 38 -16.46 29.04 19.37
CA GLU A 38 -15.29 29.04 20.26
C GLU A 38 -15.32 27.83 21.21
N MET A 39 -16.44 27.61 21.90
CA MET A 39 -16.61 26.45 22.79
C MET A 39 -16.48 25.10 22.05
N PHE A 40 -16.96 25.02 20.81
CA PHE A 40 -16.81 23.84 19.97
C PHE A 40 -15.33 23.59 19.63
N MET A 41 -14.61 24.64 19.20
CA MET A 41 -13.20 24.54 18.85
C MET A 41 -12.31 24.20 20.07
N GLU A 42 -12.61 24.74 21.26
CA GLU A 42 -11.95 24.34 22.50
C GLU A 42 -12.13 22.84 22.78
N ARG A 43 -13.36 22.34 22.69
CA ARG A 43 -13.64 20.90 22.89
C ARG A 43 -12.89 20.01 21.88
N VAL A 44 -12.82 20.44 20.63
CA VAL A 44 -12.11 19.72 19.57
C VAL A 44 -10.59 19.74 19.81
N ALA A 45 -10.05 20.85 20.30
CA ALA A 45 -8.63 20.94 20.68
C ALA A 45 -8.31 20.07 21.90
N ASP A 46 -9.21 20.03 22.88
CA ASP A 46 -9.05 19.21 24.09
C ASP A 46 -9.03 17.70 23.78
N SER A 47 -9.71 17.27 22.71
CA SER A 47 -9.72 15.85 22.30
C SER A 47 -8.42 15.40 21.63
N TYR A 48 -7.51 16.32 21.24
CA TYR A 48 -6.31 15.97 20.48
C TYR A 48 -5.42 14.95 21.20
N ASP A 49 -5.14 15.16 22.50
CA ASP A 49 -4.23 14.28 23.23
C ASP A 49 -4.86 12.87 23.42
N GLU A 50 -6.18 12.79 23.57
CA GLU A 50 -6.92 11.52 23.60
C GLU A 50 -6.82 10.81 22.23
N THR A 51 -7.12 11.51 21.13
CA THR A 51 -7.00 10.96 19.77
C THR A 51 -5.59 10.46 19.46
N VAL A 52 -4.55 11.22 19.84
CA VAL A 52 -3.15 10.81 19.64
C VAL A 52 -2.82 9.54 20.44
N ASN A 53 -3.26 9.47 21.70
CA ASN A 53 -3.02 8.30 22.54
C ASN A 53 -3.75 7.06 22.01
N ASP A 54 -4.99 7.21 21.56
CA ASP A 54 -5.77 6.13 20.94
C ASP A 54 -5.07 5.58 19.70
N ILE A 55 -4.67 6.45 18.77
CA ILE A 55 -3.94 6.04 17.57
C ILE A 55 -2.64 5.33 17.96
N GLN A 56 -1.89 5.88 18.93
CA GLN A 56 -0.63 5.29 19.36
C GLN A 56 -0.80 3.89 19.97
N ASN A 57 -1.89 3.67 20.72
CA ASN A 57 -2.22 2.37 21.28
C ASN A 57 -2.52 1.35 20.18
N ILE A 58 -3.32 1.73 19.16
CA ILE A 58 -3.62 0.84 18.03
C ILE A 58 -2.33 0.51 17.26
N ILE A 59 -1.46 1.49 17.03
CA ILE A 59 -0.15 1.27 16.39
C ILE A 59 0.71 0.27 17.18
N TYR A 60 0.76 0.42 18.50
CA TYR A 60 1.49 -0.51 19.37
C TYR A 60 0.93 -1.93 19.26
N GLU A 61 -0.40 -2.07 19.26
CA GLU A 61 -1.05 -3.37 19.07
C GLU A 61 -0.73 -3.99 17.71
N ILE A 62 -0.80 -3.22 16.63
CA ILE A 62 -0.42 -3.72 15.29
C ILE A 62 1.01 -4.21 15.29
N ARG A 63 1.95 -3.43 15.86
CA ARG A 63 3.36 -3.82 15.93
C ARG A 63 3.54 -5.16 16.64
N LEU A 64 2.83 -5.38 17.75
CA LEU A 64 2.83 -6.65 18.49
C LEU A 64 2.19 -7.83 17.74
N LEU A 65 1.20 -7.55 16.88
CA LEU A 65 0.57 -8.59 16.06
C LEU A 65 1.47 -8.96 14.89
N VAL A 66 2.03 -7.95 14.20
CA VAL A 66 2.98 -8.12 13.09
C VAL A 66 4.23 -8.89 13.53
N SER A 67 4.74 -8.65 14.75
CA SER A 67 5.91 -9.39 15.27
C SER A 67 5.65 -10.89 15.47
N LYS A 68 4.40 -11.35 15.38
CA LYS A 68 4.00 -12.76 15.52
C LYS A 68 3.58 -13.40 14.19
N CYS A 69 3.66 -12.66 13.09
CA CYS A 69 3.30 -13.14 11.76
C CYS A 69 4.49 -13.79 11.05
N ASP A 70 4.20 -14.69 10.12
CA ASP A 70 5.09 -14.96 8.97
C ASP A 70 5.09 -13.71 8.07
N PRO A 71 6.24 -13.02 7.91
CA PRO A 71 6.30 -11.76 7.17
C PRO A 71 5.85 -11.86 5.72
N LEU A 72 6.24 -12.94 5.03
CA LEU A 72 5.93 -13.14 3.61
C LEU A 72 4.45 -13.42 3.40
N LYS A 73 3.85 -14.26 4.26
CA LYS A 73 2.43 -14.55 4.18
C LYS A 73 1.58 -13.32 4.48
N LEU A 74 1.98 -12.50 5.46
CA LEU A 74 1.27 -11.27 5.79
C LEU A 74 1.30 -10.26 4.63
N LEU A 75 2.48 -10.02 4.04
CA LEU A 75 2.62 -9.13 2.89
C LEU A 75 1.81 -9.61 1.68
N LYS A 76 1.88 -10.92 1.38
CA LYS A 76 1.06 -11.54 0.33
C LYS A 76 -0.43 -11.41 0.59
N TYR A 77 -0.86 -11.59 1.84
CA TYR A 77 -2.25 -11.39 2.25
C TYR A 77 -2.69 -9.94 1.96
N SER A 78 -1.94 -8.94 2.41
CA SER A 78 -2.27 -7.53 2.16
C SER A 78 -2.30 -7.17 0.66
N TYR A 79 -1.35 -7.69 -0.14
CA TYR A 79 -1.36 -7.53 -1.58
C TYR A 79 -2.62 -8.16 -2.22
N GLY A 80 -2.98 -9.36 -1.78
CA GLY A 80 -4.19 -10.06 -2.23
C GLY A 80 -5.47 -9.29 -1.90
N GLN A 81 -5.58 -8.74 -0.68
CA GLN A 81 -6.71 -7.92 -0.27
C GLN A 81 -6.83 -6.66 -1.13
N PHE A 82 -5.71 -5.98 -1.39
CA PHE A 82 -5.71 -4.83 -2.29
C PHE A 82 -6.16 -5.21 -3.71
N PHE A 83 -5.60 -6.27 -4.30
CA PHE A 83 -6.01 -6.77 -5.61
C PHE A 83 -7.51 -7.07 -5.67
N GLN A 84 -8.05 -7.77 -4.66
CA GLN A 84 -9.48 -8.07 -4.57
C GLN A 84 -10.34 -6.81 -4.50
N SER A 85 -9.89 -5.78 -3.78
CA SER A 85 -10.60 -4.52 -3.65
C SER A 85 -10.77 -3.79 -5.01
N LEU A 86 -9.87 -4.04 -5.96
CA LEU A 86 -9.88 -3.42 -7.29
C LEU A 86 -10.70 -4.20 -8.33
N LEU A 87 -11.19 -5.41 -8.01
CA LEU A 87 -11.94 -6.21 -8.97
C LEU A 87 -13.24 -5.51 -9.39
N GLY A 88 -13.40 -5.34 -10.70
CA GLY A 88 -14.57 -4.67 -11.29
C GLY A 88 -14.48 -3.14 -11.32
N ILE A 89 -13.39 -2.55 -10.80
CA ILE A 89 -13.10 -1.11 -10.91
C ILE A 89 -12.42 -0.85 -12.26
N THR A 90 -13.00 0.01 -13.07
CA THR A 90 -12.49 0.34 -14.42
C THR A 90 -11.95 1.76 -14.52
N SER A 91 -12.16 2.58 -13.48
CA SER A 91 -11.69 3.95 -13.41
C SER A 91 -11.45 4.35 -11.96
N GLU A 92 -10.43 5.17 -11.73
CA GLU A 92 -10.12 5.74 -10.41
C GLU A 92 -11.29 6.51 -9.80
N ALA A 93 -12.16 7.11 -10.63
CA ALA A 93 -13.37 7.81 -10.17
C ALA A 93 -14.38 6.90 -9.44
N GLN A 94 -14.22 5.57 -9.54
CA GLN A 94 -15.03 4.58 -8.83
C GLN A 94 -14.40 4.12 -7.50
N LEU A 95 -13.14 4.50 -7.23
CA LEU A 95 -12.46 4.14 -5.99
C LEU A 95 -13.18 4.77 -4.79
N LYS A 96 -13.33 3.97 -3.74
CA LYS A 96 -13.82 4.41 -2.43
C LYS A 96 -12.65 4.57 -1.47
N GLU A 97 -12.91 5.24 -0.35
CA GLU A 97 -11.92 5.41 0.73
C GLU A 97 -11.34 4.05 1.18
N GLU A 98 -12.19 3.02 1.30
CA GLU A 98 -11.75 1.67 1.66
C GLU A 98 -10.66 1.18 0.69
N ASN A 99 -10.88 1.27 -0.61
CA ASN A 99 -9.92 0.82 -1.64
C ASN A 99 -8.56 1.51 -1.48
N VAL A 100 -8.58 2.81 -1.15
CA VAL A 100 -7.36 3.59 -0.92
C VAL A 100 -6.62 3.07 0.32
N ILE A 101 -7.34 2.83 1.41
CA ILE A 101 -6.77 2.27 2.65
C ILE A 101 -6.14 0.89 2.39
N GLN A 102 -6.82 0.00 1.67
CA GLN A 102 -6.26 -1.32 1.31
C GLN A 102 -4.97 -1.18 0.49
N GLY A 103 -4.89 -0.19 -0.39
CA GLY A 103 -3.68 0.09 -1.17
C GLY A 103 -2.49 0.64 -0.36
N ARG A 104 -2.73 1.11 0.86
CA ARG A 104 -1.71 1.61 1.80
C ARG A 104 -1.28 0.56 2.82
N GLU A 105 -2.11 -0.45 3.02
CA GLU A 105 -1.88 -1.50 4.02
C GLU A 105 -0.54 -2.22 3.80
N VAL A 106 -0.21 -2.54 2.54
CA VAL A 106 1.05 -3.20 2.17
C VAL A 106 2.26 -2.32 2.55
N GLU A 107 2.22 -1.03 2.21
CA GLU A 107 3.28 -0.05 2.52
C GLU A 107 3.55 0.02 4.03
N TYR A 108 2.45 0.08 4.81
CA TYR A 108 2.53 0.23 6.25
C TYR A 108 3.01 -1.06 6.93
N ILE A 109 2.50 -2.23 6.51
CA ILE A 109 2.98 -3.53 7.01
C ILE A 109 4.48 -3.69 6.72
N GLN A 110 4.92 -3.43 5.49
CA GLN A 110 6.34 -3.53 5.12
C GLN A 110 7.21 -2.60 5.98
N SER A 111 6.72 -1.40 6.26
CA SER A 111 7.39 -0.42 7.11
C SER A 111 7.51 -0.87 8.57
N ILE A 112 6.46 -1.51 9.12
CA ILE A 112 6.51 -2.09 10.47
C ILE A 112 7.51 -3.25 10.52
N LEU A 113 7.49 -4.14 9.52
CA LEU A 113 8.41 -5.28 9.41
C LEU A 113 9.87 -4.82 9.30
N ALA A 114 10.13 -3.79 8.49
CA ALA A 114 11.45 -3.16 8.41
C ALA A 114 11.93 -2.63 9.77
N SER A 115 11.02 -2.30 10.69
CA SER A 115 11.34 -1.61 11.95
C SER A 115 11.03 -2.41 13.22
N THR A 116 10.74 -3.70 13.07
CA THR A 116 10.32 -4.57 14.17
C THR A 116 10.88 -5.97 13.97
N GLU A 117 11.58 -6.46 15.01
CA GLU A 117 11.99 -7.86 15.08
C GLU A 117 10.77 -8.79 15.10
N VAL A 118 10.87 -9.90 14.39
CA VAL A 118 9.77 -10.87 14.26
C VAL A 118 10.15 -12.16 14.97
N GLU A 119 9.21 -12.73 15.71
CA GLU A 119 9.37 -14.02 16.36
C GLU A 119 9.48 -15.12 15.29
N LYS A 120 10.25 -16.17 15.60
CA LYS A 120 10.28 -17.35 14.72
C LYS A 120 8.94 -18.06 14.80
N THR A 121 8.13 -17.91 13.76
CA THR A 121 6.83 -18.55 13.63
C THR A 121 6.97 -19.94 13.02
N ASN A 122 6.00 -20.82 13.30
CA ASN A 122 5.92 -22.11 12.64
C ASN A 122 5.13 -21.95 11.33
N ASN A 123 5.78 -22.17 10.19
CA ASN A 123 5.20 -21.97 8.85
C ASN A 123 3.95 -22.83 8.56
N GLN A 124 3.56 -23.75 9.44
CA GLN A 124 2.36 -24.59 9.27
C GLN A 124 1.10 -24.06 9.96
N GLU A 125 1.20 -23.05 10.83
CA GLU A 125 0.04 -22.51 11.54
C GLU A 125 -0.76 -21.55 10.64
N ASP A 126 -2.09 -21.66 10.68
CA ASP A 126 -2.99 -20.73 10.01
C ASP A 126 -3.02 -19.41 10.79
N GLN A 127 -2.60 -18.32 10.15
CA GLN A 127 -2.52 -16.98 10.73
C GLN A 127 -3.60 -16.04 10.20
N SER A 128 -4.62 -16.56 9.52
CA SER A 128 -5.66 -15.75 8.87
C SER A 128 -6.39 -14.81 9.84
N GLU A 129 -6.71 -15.26 11.06
CA GLU A 129 -7.33 -14.41 12.08
C GLU A 129 -6.41 -13.26 12.52
N LEU A 130 -5.12 -13.53 12.64
CA LEU A 130 -4.10 -12.53 12.98
C LEU A 130 -3.98 -11.48 11.88
N PHE A 131 -3.95 -11.92 10.63
CA PHE A 131 -3.87 -11.03 9.46
C PHE A 131 -5.12 -10.14 9.37
N PHE A 132 -6.31 -10.71 9.54
CA PHE A 132 -7.55 -9.94 9.55
C PHE A 132 -7.57 -8.89 10.67
N SER A 133 -7.13 -9.26 11.88
CA SER A 133 -7.05 -8.32 13.00
C SER A 133 -6.08 -7.15 12.73
N ILE A 134 -4.96 -7.42 12.05
CA ILE A 134 -4.02 -6.38 11.61
C ILE A 134 -4.72 -5.42 10.62
N SER A 135 -5.37 -5.94 9.58
CA SER A 135 -6.07 -5.09 8.59
C SER A 135 -7.17 -4.24 9.20
N GLU A 136 -7.97 -4.79 10.12
CA GLU A 136 -9.01 -4.02 10.81
C GLU A 136 -8.42 -2.84 11.58
N LYS A 137 -7.33 -3.08 12.32
CA LYS A 137 -6.62 -2.05 13.09
C LYS A 137 -5.95 -1.01 12.20
N ILE A 138 -5.36 -1.42 11.07
CA ILE A 138 -4.81 -0.48 10.08
C ILE A 138 -5.93 0.40 9.53
N SER A 139 -7.08 -0.19 9.16
CA SER A 139 -8.23 0.58 8.71
C SER A 139 -8.74 1.55 9.78
N GLU A 140 -8.75 1.14 11.05
CA GLU A 140 -9.14 1.98 12.18
C GLU A 140 -8.21 3.19 12.34
N ILE A 141 -6.89 3.01 12.25
CA ILE A 141 -5.92 4.11 12.30
C ILE A 141 -6.17 5.11 11.18
N TYR A 142 -6.28 4.65 9.92
CA TYR A 142 -6.50 5.57 8.80
C TYR A 142 -7.82 6.33 8.96
N LYS A 143 -8.89 5.67 9.41
CA LYS A 143 -10.16 6.34 9.70
C LYS A 143 -10.00 7.41 10.79
N LYS A 144 -9.40 7.08 11.93
CA LYS A 144 -9.15 8.03 13.03
C LYS A 144 -8.27 9.21 12.60
N ILE A 145 -7.24 8.95 11.80
CA ILE A 145 -6.39 10.01 11.24
C ILE A 145 -7.24 10.95 10.38
N ASN A 146 -8.01 10.41 9.43
CA ASN A 146 -8.83 11.17 8.51
C ASN A 146 -9.97 11.95 9.18
N SER A 147 -10.61 11.38 10.21
CA SER A 147 -11.82 11.95 10.81
C SER A 147 -11.61 12.73 12.10
N GLU A 148 -10.56 12.44 12.88
CA GLU A 148 -10.36 12.99 14.23
C GLU A 148 -9.04 13.75 14.37
N PHE A 149 -7.92 13.15 13.94
CA PHE A 149 -6.59 13.70 14.19
C PHE A 149 -6.39 15.07 13.55
N PHE A 150 -6.67 15.21 12.25
CA PHE A 150 -6.44 16.47 11.55
C PHE A 150 -7.24 17.62 12.15
N ILE A 151 -8.51 17.36 12.47
CA ILE A 151 -9.43 18.37 13.00
C ILE A 151 -8.98 18.81 14.41
N SER A 152 -8.67 17.85 15.27
CA SER A 152 -8.22 18.14 16.64
C SER A 152 -6.82 18.78 16.69
N TYR A 153 -5.91 18.36 15.79
CA TYR A 153 -4.58 18.94 15.64
C TYR A 153 -4.67 20.41 15.26
N THR A 154 -5.43 20.77 14.23
CA THR A 154 -5.48 22.15 13.76
C THR A 154 -6.18 23.07 14.75
N ALA A 155 -7.24 22.57 15.40
CA ALA A 155 -7.90 23.28 16.50
C ALA A 155 -6.92 23.59 17.65
N LYS A 156 -6.14 22.59 18.08
CA LYS A 156 -5.15 22.75 19.17
C LYS A 156 -4.02 23.71 18.78
N GLU A 157 -3.50 23.61 17.56
CA GLU A 157 -2.44 24.50 17.09
C GLU A 157 -2.93 25.95 16.99
N ARG A 158 -4.14 26.17 16.48
CA ARG A 158 -4.75 27.51 16.38
C ARG A 158 -4.96 28.19 17.74
N LEU A 159 -5.39 27.44 18.75
CA LEU A 159 -5.57 27.99 20.11
C LEU A 159 -4.24 28.35 20.79
N ASN A 160 -3.18 27.57 20.51
CA ASN A 160 -1.88 27.76 21.16
C ASN A 160 -0.94 28.70 20.40
N ASN A 161 -1.19 28.94 19.11
CA ASN A 161 -0.33 29.76 18.28
C ASN A 161 -1.13 30.80 17.46
N PRO A 162 -1.17 32.06 17.92
CA PRO A 162 -1.85 33.14 17.22
C PRO A 162 -1.29 33.48 15.83
N GLU A 163 -0.08 33.01 15.50
CA GLU A 163 0.55 33.23 14.19
C GLU A 163 0.03 32.28 13.10
N ILE A 164 -0.71 31.23 13.49
CA ILE A 164 -1.34 30.30 12.54
C ILE A 164 -2.56 30.98 11.94
N THR A 165 -2.36 31.55 10.74
CA THR A 165 -3.47 32.05 9.91
C THR A 165 -4.17 30.87 9.22
N PRO A 166 -5.41 31.05 8.72
CA PRO A 166 -6.10 30.02 7.95
C PRO A 166 -5.30 29.50 6.75
N GLU A 167 -4.48 30.36 6.12
CA GLU A 167 -3.61 29.96 5.01
C GLU A 167 -2.47 29.03 5.46
N VAL A 168 -1.87 29.32 6.62
CA VAL A 168 -0.82 28.46 7.21
C VAL A 168 -1.43 27.13 7.67
N GLU A 169 -2.61 27.17 8.28
CA GLU A 169 -3.36 25.97 8.68
C GLU A 169 -3.64 25.08 7.45
N MET A 170 -4.20 25.66 6.39
CA MET A 170 -4.49 24.93 5.15
C MET A 170 -3.22 24.33 4.56
N PHE A 171 -2.12 25.08 4.53
CA PHE A 171 -0.84 24.56 4.03
C PHE A 171 -0.32 23.37 4.85
N VAL A 172 -0.41 23.42 6.18
CA VAL A 172 0.00 22.30 7.05
C VAL A 172 -0.89 21.09 6.82
N ILE A 173 -2.21 21.29 6.74
CA ILE A 173 -3.17 20.22 6.43
C ILE A 173 -2.81 19.60 5.09
N GLU A 174 -2.71 20.39 4.01
CA GLU A 174 -2.39 19.91 2.67
C GLU A 174 -1.05 19.16 2.62
N SER A 175 -0.04 19.63 3.37
CA SER A 175 1.28 18.99 3.45
C SER A 175 1.26 17.64 4.14
N ILE A 176 0.44 17.46 5.17
CA ILE A 176 0.31 16.14 5.82
C ILE A 176 -0.61 15.25 4.98
N PHE A 177 -1.71 15.79 4.46
CA PHE A 177 -2.63 15.07 3.59
C PHE A 177 -1.97 14.61 2.28
N SER A 178 -0.95 15.30 1.77
CA SER A 178 -0.22 14.84 0.59
C SER A 178 0.46 13.49 0.81
N THR A 179 0.72 13.08 2.06
CA THR A 179 1.21 11.72 2.37
C THR A 179 0.15 10.64 2.13
N LEU A 180 -1.13 11.02 2.15
CA LEU A 180 -2.28 10.12 1.95
C LEU A 180 -2.70 10.03 0.48
N TYR A 181 -2.42 11.05 -0.33
CA TYR A 181 -2.72 11.05 -1.76
C TYR A 181 -1.62 10.39 -2.60
N ARG A 182 -2.00 9.81 -3.74
CA ARG A 182 -1.08 9.42 -4.82
C ARG A 182 -1.38 10.33 -6.01
N GLY A 183 -0.35 10.76 -6.73
CA GLY A 183 -0.54 11.56 -7.96
C GLY A 183 -1.24 10.76 -9.06
N GLU A 184 -1.88 11.45 -10.00
CA GLU A 184 -2.39 10.80 -11.22
C GLU A 184 -1.23 10.17 -11.99
N ARG A 185 -1.32 8.86 -12.27
CA ARG A 185 -0.28 8.14 -13.00
C ARG A 185 -0.80 7.59 -14.30
N TYR A 186 0.09 7.60 -15.28
CA TYR A 186 -0.11 6.91 -16.54
C TYR A 186 0.96 5.82 -16.66
N PRO A 187 0.67 4.57 -16.24
CA PRO A 187 1.65 3.48 -16.20
C PRO A 187 2.45 3.31 -17.51
N VAL A 188 1.81 3.62 -18.64
CA VAL A 188 2.43 3.56 -19.97
C VAL A 188 3.64 4.49 -20.15
N PHE A 189 3.73 5.58 -19.40
CA PHE A 189 4.82 6.56 -19.49
C PHE A 189 5.86 6.43 -18.36
N GLU A 190 5.63 5.58 -17.34
CA GLU A 190 6.53 5.49 -16.19
C GLU A 190 7.94 5.05 -16.58
N ILE A 191 8.04 4.00 -17.41
CA ILE A 191 9.33 3.46 -17.85
C ILE A 191 10.04 4.43 -18.80
N GLU A 192 9.31 5.09 -19.69
CA GLU A 192 9.86 6.10 -20.60
C GLU A 192 10.47 7.26 -19.80
N HIS A 193 9.77 7.75 -18.77
CA HIS A 193 10.31 8.80 -17.91
C HIS A 193 11.56 8.36 -17.14
N LEU A 194 11.57 7.13 -16.62
CA LEU A 194 12.74 6.58 -15.94
C LEU A 194 13.93 6.36 -16.88
N GLN A 195 13.69 6.05 -18.16
CA GLN A 195 14.73 5.97 -19.18
C GLN A 195 15.41 7.33 -19.37
N ASP A 196 14.62 8.39 -19.57
CA ASP A 196 15.15 9.74 -19.74
C ASP A 196 15.98 10.20 -18.52
N LEU A 197 15.56 9.79 -17.32
CA LEU A 197 16.22 10.16 -16.07
C LEU A 197 17.49 9.34 -15.80
N LEU A 198 17.46 8.02 -16.00
CA LEU A 198 18.51 7.11 -15.49
C LEU A 198 19.56 6.73 -16.54
N LEU A 199 19.21 6.65 -17.82
CA LEU A 199 20.17 6.30 -18.89
C LEU A 199 21.37 7.26 -18.98
N PRO A 200 21.23 8.58 -18.75
CA PRO A 200 22.38 9.48 -18.73
C PRO A 200 23.42 9.19 -17.63
N HIS A 201 23.08 8.36 -16.64
CA HIS A 201 23.89 8.07 -15.45
C HIS A 201 24.43 6.63 -15.42
N ASP A 202 24.54 5.97 -16.59
CA ASP A 202 25.01 4.59 -16.73
C ASP A 202 26.37 4.31 -16.06
N ASP A 203 27.27 5.30 -16.09
CA ASP A 203 28.58 5.23 -15.45
C ASP A 203 28.48 5.02 -13.93
N ILE A 204 27.47 5.58 -13.28
CA ILE A 204 27.27 5.44 -11.85
C ILE A 204 26.71 4.05 -11.50
N PHE A 205 25.79 3.51 -12.30
CA PHE A 205 25.29 2.14 -12.13
C PHE A 205 26.41 1.11 -12.26
N LEU A 206 27.28 1.28 -13.28
CA LEU A 206 28.45 0.42 -13.47
C LEU A 206 29.42 0.52 -12.30
N LYS A 207 29.68 1.75 -11.81
CA LYS A 207 30.61 1.98 -10.69
C LYS A 207 30.13 1.37 -9.37
N LEU A 208 28.85 1.54 -9.04
CA LEU A 208 28.31 1.12 -7.75
C LEU A 208 27.91 -0.36 -7.72
N TYR A 209 27.32 -0.83 -8.81
CA TYR A 209 26.64 -2.12 -8.83
C TYR A 209 27.13 -3.05 -9.95
N ASN A 210 27.99 -2.57 -10.86
CA ASN A 210 28.45 -3.32 -12.02
C ASN A 210 27.28 -3.84 -12.89
N ILE A 211 26.25 -3.01 -13.03
CA ILE A 211 25.09 -3.22 -13.91
C ILE A 211 24.93 -2.01 -14.82
N LYS A 212 24.37 -2.19 -16.02
CA LYS A 212 23.96 -1.07 -16.87
C LYS A 212 22.62 -0.52 -16.43
N SER A 213 22.43 0.78 -16.61
CA SER A 213 21.14 1.46 -16.41
C SER A 213 20.02 0.85 -17.26
N GLU A 214 20.31 0.39 -18.47
CA GLU A 214 19.36 -0.34 -19.32
C GLU A 214 18.84 -1.64 -18.66
N ASP A 215 19.73 -2.43 -18.07
CA ASP A 215 19.38 -3.68 -17.37
C ASP A 215 18.63 -3.39 -16.06
N PHE A 216 18.96 -2.28 -15.39
CA PHE A 216 18.19 -1.79 -14.26
C PHE A 216 16.74 -1.48 -14.66
N ILE A 217 16.55 -0.66 -15.68
CA ILE A 217 15.23 -0.28 -16.20
C ILE A 217 14.43 -1.50 -16.69
N LYS A 218 15.09 -2.47 -17.33
CA LYS A 218 14.46 -3.74 -17.73
C LYS A 218 13.90 -4.50 -16.53
N GLY A 219 14.61 -4.51 -15.40
CA GLY A 219 14.12 -5.07 -14.14
C GLY A 219 12.86 -4.35 -13.64
N LEU A 220 12.85 -3.01 -13.66
CA LEU A 220 11.66 -2.23 -13.29
C LEU A 220 10.47 -2.52 -14.21
N TYR A 221 10.70 -2.64 -15.52
CA TYR A 221 9.66 -3.02 -16.48
C TYR A 221 9.07 -4.41 -16.17
N ASN A 222 9.90 -5.39 -15.83
CA ASN A 222 9.44 -6.71 -15.44
C ASN A 222 8.58 -6.66 -14.18
N ILE A 223 9.01 -5.91 -13.15
CA ILE A 223 8.26 -5.74 -11.91
C ILE A 223 6.92 -5.06 -12.18
N GLN A 224 6.89 -3.96 -12.95
CA GLN A 224 5.65 -3.29 -13.36
C GLN A 224 4.69 -4.27 -14.03
N LYS A 225 5.18 -5.00 -15.04
CA LYS A 225 4.34 -5.95 -15.79
C LYS A 225 3.71 -7.00 -14.87
N VAL A 226 4.51 -7.56 -13.97
CA VAL A 226 4.08 -8.64 -13.07
C VAL A 226 3.13 -8.14 -11.98
N LEU A 227 3.41 -7.00 -11.34
CA LEU A 227 2.51 -6.46 -10.32
C LEU A 227 1.19 -5.93 -10.91
N SER A 228 1.19 -5.43 -12.15
CA SER A 228 -0.03 -4.94 -12.82
C SER A 228 -0.89 -6.06 -13.41
N SER A 229 -0.31 -7.16 -13.89
CA SER A 229 -1.04 -8.17 -14.68
C SER A 229 -0.82 -9.63 -14.27
N GLY A 230 0.13 -9.91 -13.37
CA GLY A 230 0.55 -11.26 -13.02
C GLY A 230 -0.55 -12.09 -12.35
N MET A 231 -1.34 -11.48 -11.45
CA MET A 231 -2.52 -12.16 -10.86
C MET A 231 -3.52 -12.57 -11.94
N PHE A 232 -3.83 -11.69 -12.90
CA PHE A 232 -4.74 -12.02 -14.01
C PHE A 232 -4.16 -13.11 -14.91
N SER A 233 -2.85 -13.08 -15.18
CA SER A 233 -2.17 -14.14 -15.92
C SER A 233 -2.28 -15.49 -15.22
N ALA A 234 -2.08 -15.53 -13.89
CA ALA A 234 -2.20 -16.75 -13.11
C ALA A 234 -3.65 -17.30 -13.13
N PHE A 235 -4.66 -16.44 -13.06
CA PHE A 235 -6.06 -16.85 -13.21
C PHE A 235 -6.35 -17.43 -14.59
N LYS A 236 -5.77 -16.87 -15.65
CA LYS A 236 -5.92 -17.40 -17.01
C LYS A 236 -5.29 -18.79 -17.15
N ASP A 237 -4.15 -19.03 -16.53
CA ASP A 237 -3.52 -20.36 -16.50
C ASP A 237 -4.40 -21.37 -15.76
N LEU A 238 -5.00 -20.98 -14.64
CA LEU A 238 -5.98 -21.80 -13.91
C LEU A 238 -7.23 -22.09 -14.75
N GLU A 239 -7.81 -21.07 -15.39
CA GLU A 239 -8.98 -21.23 -16.27
C GLU A 239 -8.69 -22.20 -17.41
N SER A 240 -7.51 -22.11 -18.02
CA SER A 240 -7.08 -23.06 -19.05
C SER A 240 -6.98 -24.48 -18.50
N LEU A 241 -6.38 -24.68 -17.32
CA LEU A 241 -6.26 -26.00 -16.70
C LEU A 241 -7.64 -26.62 -16.39
N ILE A 242 -8.60 -25.80 -15.95
CA ILE A 242 -9.99 -26.24 -15.73
C ILE A 242 -10.64 -26.65 -17.05
N SER A 243 -10.43 -25.89 -18.12
CA SER A 243 -10.95 -26.24 -19.46
C SER A 243 -10.35 -27.56 -19.98
N ASP A 244 -9.04 -27.73 -19.81
CA ASP A 244 -8.30 -28.95 -20.18
C ASP A 244 -8.83 -30.16 -19.38
N PHE A 245 -9.11 -29.96 -18.08
CA PHE A 245 -9.74 -30.98 -17.23
C PHE A 245 -11.14 -31.35 -17.71
N ASP A 246 -11.99 -30.38 -18.08
CA ASP A 246 -13.34 -30.64 -18.57
C ASP A 246 -13.34 -31.46 -19.86
N VAL A 247 -12.41 -31.18 -20.78
CA VAL A 247 -12.23 -31.96 -22.01
C VAL A 247 -11.78 -33.38 -21.66
N PHE A 248 -10.81 -33.52 -20.75
CA PHE A 248 -10.32 -34.82 -20.30
C PHE A 248 -11.43 -35.66 -19.63
N ALA A 249 -12.19 -35.06 -18.72
CA ALA A 249 -13.27 -35.71 -17.98
C ALA A 249 -14.43 -36.16 -18.89
N LYS A 250 -14.76 -35.40 -19.94
CA LYS A 250 -15.76 -35.80 -20.94
C LYS A 250 -15.32 -37.01 -21.77
N ASN A 251 -14.02 -37.12 -22.03
CA ASN A 251 -13.45 -38.19 -22.86
C ASN A 251 -13.11 -39.46 -22.07
N LYS A 252 -13.07 -39.41 -20.73
CA LYS A 252 -12.76 -40.56 -19.86
C LYS A 252 -13.87 -40.84 -18.84
N LYS A 253 -14.46 -42.04 -18.92
CA LYS A 253 -15.37 -42.58 -17.89
C LYS A 253 -14.61 -43.41 -16.86
N GLU A 254 -13.76 -42.76 -16.06
CA GLU A 254 -12.99 -43.41 -14.98
C GLU A 254 -13.50 -42.97 -13.60
N THR A 255 -13.22 -43.75 -12.56
CA THR A 255 -13.60 -43.42 -11.16
C THR A 255 -12.58 -42.48 -10.49
N GLN A 256 -11.34 -42.43 -10.98
CA GLN A 256 -10.23 -41.62 -10.44
C GLN A 256 -9.77 -40.52 -11.41
N ILE A 257 -10.72 -39.80 -12.02
CA ILE A 257 -10.45 -38.82 -13.10
C ILE A 257 -9.42 -37.76 -12.66
N PHE A 258 -9.52 -37.24 -11.43
CA PHE A 258 -8.55 -36.26 -10.90
C PHE A 258 -7.13 -36.81 -10.82
N GLY A 259 -6.94 -38.04 -10.32
CA GLY A 259 -5.63 -38.66 -10.22
C GLY A 259 -5.03 -38.98 -11.60
N SER A 260 -5.86 -39.39 -12.56
CA SER A 260 -5.45 -39.61 -13.95
C SER A 260 -5.05 -38.29 -14.64
N PHE A 261 -5.76 -37.19 -14.38
CA PHE A 261 -5.43 -35.87 -14.92
C PHE A 261 -4.16 -35.29 -14.29
N ALA A 262 -3.95 -35.47 -12.99
CA ALA A 262 -2.72 -35.03 -12.32
C ALA A 262 -1.47 -35.67 -12.96
N ARG A 263 -1.51 -36.97 -13.26
CA ARG A 263 -0.42 -37.66 -13.98
C ARG A 263 -0.23 -37.13 -15.40
N LEU A 264 -1.33 -36.82 -16.09
CA LEU A 264 -1.24 -36.19 -17.41
C LEU A 264 -0.55 -34.83 -17.33
N ILE A 265 -0.84 -34.01 -16.31
CA ILE A 265 -0.13 -32.74 -16.09
C ILE A 265 1.37 -32.99 -15.85
N ASP A 266 1.73 -34.03 -15.11
CA ASP A 266 3.14 -34.36 -14.87
C ASP A 266 3.87 -34.80 -16.17
N GLU A 267 3.18 -35.49 -17.07
CA GLU A 267 3.72 -36.02 -18.33
C GLU A 267 3.71 -35.01 -19.49
N ASP A 268 2.75 -34.08 -19.51
CA ASP A 268 2.58 -33.08 -20.57
C ASP A 268 3.29 -31.77 -20.20
N GLU A 269 4.30 -31.39 -21.00
CA GLU A 269 5.13 -30.22 -20.73
C GLU A 269 4.34 -28.91 -20.66
N GLU A 270 3.32 -28.74 -21.52
CA GLU A 270 2.56 -27.50 -21.59
C GLU A 270 1.57 -27.40 -20.42
N LEU A 271 0.91 -28.49 -20.04
CA LEU A 271 0.07 -28.52 -18.84
C LEU A 271 0.89 -28.32 -17.57
N ASN A 272 2.09 -28.92 -17.51
CA ASN A 272 3.01 -28.74 -16.40
C ASN A 272 3.42 -27.28 -16.27
N LYS A 273 3.83 -26.63 -17.36
CA LYS A 273 4.16 -25.18 -17.38
C LYS A 273 3.01 -24.31 -16.85
N LYS A 274 1.77 -24.56 -17.27
CA LYS A 274 0.60 -23.82 -16.76
C LYS A 274 0.43 -24.04 -15.25
N ARG A 275 0.58 -25.28 -14.77
CA ARG A 275 0.49 -25.60 -13.34
C ARG A 275 1.59 -24.89 -12.56
N GLU A 276 2.85 -25.00 -12.98
CA GLU A 276 3.98 -24.36 -12.29
C GLU A 276 3.85 -22.85 -12.29
N SER A 277 3.42 -22.24 -13.41
CA SER A 277 3.09 -20.80 -13.48
C SER A 277 2.04 -20.42 -12.45
N PHE A 278 0.92 -21.15 -12.40
CA PHE A 278 -0.15 -20.89 -11.43
C PHE A 278 0.33 -21.08 -9.98
N ILE A 279 1.01 -22.18 -9.68
CA ILE A 279 1.54 -22.46 -8.34
C ILE A 279 2.52 -21.35 -7.94
N ASN A 280 3.50 -21.02 -8.78
CA ASN A 280 4.52 -20.04 -8.43
C ASN A 280 3.92 -18.63 -8.21
N ASN A 281 3.03 -18.20 -9.09
CA ASN A 281 2.50 -16.84 -9.09
C ASN A 281 1.33 -16.65 -8.11
N PHE A 282 0.41 -17.61 -8.03
CA PHE A 282 -0.77 -17.49 -7.17
C PHE A 282 -0.57 -18.10 -5.79
N VAL A 283 0.07 -19.27 -5.68
CA VAL A 283 0.27 -19.99 -4.40
C VAL A 283 1.61 -19.62 -3.75
N GLY A 284 2.66 -19.45 -4.54
CA GLY A 284 4.00 -19.03 -4.13
C GLY A 284 4.17 -17.51 -4.14
N PHE A 285 5.42 -17.08 -4.27
CA PHE A 285 5.82 -15.66 -4.22
C PHE A 285 6.41 -15.18 -5.56
N GLY A 286 6.18 -15.91 -6.66
CA GLY A 286 6.77 -15.59 -7.97
C GLY A 286 6.41 -14.22 -8.52
N LEU A 287 5.26 -13.65 -8.10
CA LEU A 287 4.88 -12.29 -8.46
C LEU A 287 5.70 -11.20 -7.76
N HIS A 288 6.47 -11.57 -6.73
CA HIS A 288 7.12 -10.64 -5.81
C HIS A 288 8.64 -10.87 -5.69
N ASP A 289 9.13 -12.08 -6.00
CA ASP A 289 10.53 -12.47 -5.85
C ASP A 289 11.42 -11.81 -6.92
N LEU A 290 12.17 -10.79 -6.50
CA LEU A 290 13.02 -9.98 -7.37
C LEU A 290 14.16 -10.78 -8.01
N SER A 291 14.59 -11.87 -7.40
CA SER A 291 15.62 -12.76 -7.93
C SER A 291 15.14 -13.50 -9.17
N THR A 292 13.82 -13.67 -9.31
CA THR A 292 13.20 -14.30 -10.48
C THR A 292 12.72 -13.29 -11.51
N LEU A 293 12.38 -12.08 -11.06
CA LEU A 293 11.84 -11.00 -11.90
C LEU A 293 12.93 -10.16 -12.57
N THR A 294 14.13 -10.14 -11.99
CA THR A 294 15.23 -9.27 -12.42
C THR A 294 16.55 -10.03 -12.49
N ASP A 295 17.49 -9.50 -13.27
CA ASP A 295 18.88 -9.95 -13.31
C ASP A 295 19.78 -9.03 -12.45
N TRP A 296 19.20 -8.39 -11.42
CA TRP A 296 19.92 -7.40 -10.62
C TRP A 296 20.94 -8.06 -9.69
N PRO A 297 22.13 -7.43 -9.51
CA PRO A 297 23.15 -7.96 -8.63
C PRO A 297 22.70 -7.83 -7.16
N GLU A 298 23.14 -8.78 -6.33
CA GLU A 298 22.73 -8.88 -4.92
C GLU A 298 23.03 -7.61 -4.12
N ASN A 299 24.15 -6.94 -4.40
CA ASN A 299 24.47 -5.69 -3.72
C ASN A 299 23.46 -4.57 -4.00
N LEU A 300 22.88 -4.52 -5.21
CA LEU A 300 21.82 -3.58 -5.54
C LEU A 300 20.51 -3.95 -4.83
N LEU A 301 20.15 -5.24 -4.83
CA LEU A 301 18.95 -5.73 -4.16
C LEU A 301 18.99 -5.41 -2.66
N ARG A 302 20.11 -5.72 -1.99
CA ARG A 302 20.32 -5.39 -0.58
C ARG A 302 20.24 -3.90 -0.32
N ASP A 303 20.84 -3.08 -1.18
CA ASP A 303 20.86 -1.63 -1.03
C ASP A 303 19.47 -0.97 -1.18
N LEU A 304 18.56 -1.63 -1.89
CA LEU A 304 17.17 -1.20 -2.11
C LEU A 304 16.16 -1.93 -1.21
N SER A 305 16.64 -2.79 -0.30
CA SER A 305 15.81 -3.57 0.61
C SER A 305 16.06 -3.19 2.06
N TRP A 306 15.02 -3.27 2.88
CA TRP A 306 15.17 -3.34 4.33
C TRP A 306 15.18 -4.80 4.78
N GLY A 307 16.11 -5.17 5.65
CA GLY A 307 15.98 -6.38 6.45
C GLY A 307 14.89 -6.23 7.52
N ILE A 308 14.40 -7.36 8.03
CA ILE A 308 13.50 -7.38 9.19
C ILE A 308 14.20 -6.72 10.38
N GLY A 309 13.54 -5.73 10.99
CA GLY A 309 14.06 -4.99 12.14
C GLY A 309 15.27 -4.09 11.87
N GLU A 310 15.71 -3.91 10.61
CA GLU A 310 16.90 -3.10 10.26
C GLU A 310 16.69 -1.60 10.51
N GLU A 311 15.49 -1.07 10.24
CA GLU A 311 15.18 0.36 10.35
C GLU A 311 14.84 0.73 11.80
N THR A 312 15.65 1.60 12.41
CA THR A 312 15.51 1.92 13.84
C THR A 312 14.77 3.22 14.12
N ASP A 313 14.60 4.09 13.12
CA ASP A 313 14.16 5.46 13.33
C ASP A 313 12.63 5.60 13.33
N PHE A 314 11.91 4.74 12.61
CA PHE A 314 10.47 4.85 12.39
C PHE A 314 9.67 4.87 13.70
N PHE A 315 10.01 3.97 14.63
CA PHE A 315 9.42 3.92 15.97
C PHE A 315 10.19 4.73 17.02
N ALA A 316 11.31 5.36 16.67
CA ALA A 316 12.13 6.17 17.59
C ALA A 316 11.91 7.69 17.42
N LYS A 317 11.02 8.12 16.53
CA LYS A 317 10.69 9.55 16.34
C LYS A 317 10.07 10.16 17.61
N ASN A 318 10.43 11.41 17.88
CA ASN A 318 9.88 12.17 19.01
C ASN A 318 8.37 12.48 18.85
N LYS A 319 7.90 12.66 17.62
CA LYS A 319 6.50 12.90 17.30
C LYS A 319 6.00 11.79 16.39
N TYR A 320 4.84 11.24 16.74
CA TYR A 320 4.10 10.26 15.94
C TYR A 320 4.92 9.00 15.57
N PRO A 321 5.59 8.34 16.54
CA PRO A 321 6.41 7.17 16.25
C PRO A 321 5.58 6.04 15.67
N GLY A 322 5.98 5.57 14.48
CA GLY A 322 5.29 4.51 13.75
C GLY A 322 4.00 4.92 13.05
N TRP A 323 3.66 6.20 12.95
CA TRP A 323 2.43 6.62 12.29
C TRP A 323 2.53 6.51 10.75
N PRO A 324 1.42 6.23 10.04
CA PRO A 324 1.41 6.14 8.57
C PRO A 324 1.44 7.51 7.86
N ILE A 325 1.49 8.62 8.60
CA ILE A 325 1.54 10.00 8.08
C ILE A 325 2.92 10.66 8.24
N ILE A 326 3.91 9.93 8.74
CA ILE A 326 5.30 10.35 8.75
C ILE A 326 6.07 9.62 7.64
N GLU A 327 7.33 10.00 7.44
CA GLU A 327 8.20 9.31 6.47
C GLU A 327 8.35 7.83 6.83
N MET A 328 7.73 6.96 6.02
CA MET A 328 7.76 5.52 6.20
C MET A 328 9.04 4.90 5.59
N PRO A 329 9.64 3.86 6.22
CA PRO A 329 10.79 3.12 5.70
C PRO A 329 10.71 2.75 4.21
N VAL A 330 9.53 2.32 3.76
CA VAL A 330 9.29 1.85 2.39
C VAL A 330 9.52 2.95 1.33
N PHE A 331 9.45 4.23 1.73
CA PHE A 331 9.76 5.37 0.84
C PHE A 331 11.27 5.52 0.57
N LYS A 332 12.13 4.97 1.43
CA LYS A 332 13.60 5.02 1.26
C LYS A 332 14.16 3.79 0.59
N ARG A 333 13.56 2.62 0.84
CA ARG A 333 13.94 1.36 0.24
C ARG A 333 12.65 0.58 -0.05
N PRO A 334 12.28 0.42 -1.33
CA PRO A 334 10.97 -0.09 -1.70
C PRO A 334 10.83 -1.61 -1.49
N PHE A 335 11.93 -2.32 -1.26
CA PHE A 335 11.94 -3.77 -1.15
C PHE A 335 12.16 -4.23 0.30
N ILE A 336 11.96 -5.53 0.52
CA ILE A 336 12.20 -6.16 1.81
C ILE A 336 13.01 -7.45 1.62
N GLU A 337 13.98 -7.66 2.51
CA GLU A 337 14.78 -8.88 2.60
C GLU A 337 14.22 -9.80 3.69
N ILE A 338 13.84 -11.02 3.31
CA ILE A 338 13.28 -12.04 4.21
C ILE A 338 13.91 -13.39 3.85
N ASP A 339 14.49 -14.09 4.83
CA ASP A 339 15.13 -15.40 4.65
C ASP A 339 16.17 -15.46 3.50
N ASN A 340 16.92 -14.37 3.29
CA ASN A 340 17.86 -14.14 2.17
C ASN A 340 17.22 -14.02 0.78
N GLY A 341 15.90 -13.89 0.69
CA GLY A 341 15.17 -13.52 -0.52
C GLY A 341 14.84 -12.03 -0.53
N TYR A 342 14.70 -11.45 -1.72
CA TYR A 342 14.36 -10.03 -1.93
C TYR A 342 13.01 -9.90 -2.62
N TYR A 343 12.12 -9.10 -2.05
CA TYR A 343 10.73 -9.04 -2.48
C TYR A 343 10.21 -7.63 -2.72
N CYS A 344 9.34 -7.49 -3.72
CA CYS A 344 8.58 -6.27 -4.00
C CYS A 344 7.08 -6.57 -4.01
N PHE A 345 6.35 -5.99 -3.05
CA PHE A 345 4.90 -6.16 -2.94
C PHE A 345 4.12 -4.94 -3.40
N ASP A 346 4.70 -3.74 -3.32
CA ASP A 346 4.00 -2.50 -3.61
C ASP A 346 4.50 -1.83 -4.90
N TYR A 347 3.65 -1.90 -5.93
CA TYR A 347 3.86 -1.23 -7.20
C TYR A 347 3.92 0.29 -7.06
N TYR A 348 3.00 0.87 -6.30
CA TYR A 348 2.83 2.31 -6.26
C TYR A 348 4.01 2.97 -5.55
N ASN A 349 4.39 2.45 -4.39
CA ASN A 349 5.53 2.90 -3.63
C ASN A 349 6.83 2.80 -4.44
N LEU A 350 7.03 1.69 -5.16
CA LEU A 350 8.21 1.51 -5.99
C LEU A 350 8.38 2.68 -6.96
N PHE A 351 7.36 2.95 -7.79
CA PHE A 351 7.48 3.98 -8.82
C PHE A 351 7.40 5.41 -8.27
N ASP A 352 6.82 5.63 -7.08
CA ASP A 352 6.85 6.94 -6.39
C ASP A 352 8.19 7.28 -5.76
N ASN A 353 9.03 6.29 -5.45
CA ASN A 353 10.20 6.52 -4.61
C ASN A 353 11.51 6.00 -5.21
N ILE A 354 11.47 5.18 -6.27
CA ILE A 354 12.69 4.63 -6.87
C ILE A 354 13.58 5.72 -7.47
N TYR A 355 12.98 6.79 -8.02
CA TYR A 355 13.74 7.95 -8.50
C TYR A 355 14.43 8.67 -7.35
N TRP A 356 13.77 8.83 -6.20
CA TRP A 356 14.30 9.58 -5.06
C TRP A 356 15.39 8.80 -4.34
N THR A 357 15.20 7.49 -4.18
CA THR A 357 16.17 6.55 -3.62
C THR A 357 17.42 6.46 -4.50
N GLY A 358 17.24 6.41 -5.82
CA GLY A 358 18.32 6.51 -6.80
C GLY A 358 19.03 7.86 -6.67
N TYR A 359 18.29 8.97 -6.71
CA TYR A 359 18.84 10.31 -6.71
C TYR A 359 19.59 10.67 -5.42
N THR A 360 19.08 10.36 -4.22
CA THR A 360 19.79 10.66 -2.96
C THR A 360 21.10 9.89 -2.85
N LYS A 361 21.14 8.63 -3.31
CA LYS A 361 22.41 7.89 -3.39
C LYS A 361 23.33 8.47 -4.47
N LEU A 362 22.81 8.79 -5.65
CA LEU A 362 23.56 9.44 -6.74
C LEU A 362 24.19 10.77 -6.28
N ASP A 363 23.42 11.65 -5.62
CA ASP A 363 23.86 12.95 -5.11
C ASP A 363 24.89 12.81 -3.97
N TYR A 364 24.74 11.80 -3.12
CA TYR A 364 25.73 11.50 -2.08
C TYR A 364 27.07 11.10 -2.70
N PHE A 365 27.08 10.30 -3.76
CA PHE A 365 28.32 9.85 -4.41
C PHE A 365 28.96 10.89 -5.33
N VAL A 366 28.19 11.77 -5.97
CA VAL A 366 28.72 12.91 -6.75
C VAL A 366 29.41 13.95 -5.85
N LYS A 367 29.02 14.05 -4.57
CA LYS A 367 29.66 14.96 -3.60
C LYS A 367 30.89 14.37 -2.91
N VAL A 368 31.06 13.05 -2.92
CA VAL A 368 32.12 12.32 -2.18
C VAL A 368 33.17 11.71 -3.12
N GLY A 369 32.89 11.61 -4.43
CA GLY A 369 33.88 11.31 -5.48
C GLY A 369 34.48 12.57 -6.07
#